data_AF-A0AAN9D851-F1
#
_entry.id   AF-A0AAN9D851-F1
#
_cell.length_a   1.000
_cell.length_b   1.000
_cell.length_c   1.000
_cell.angle_alpha   90.00
_cell.angle_beta   90.00
_cell.angle_gamma   90.00
#
_symmetry.space_group_name_H-M   'P 1'
#
loop_
_entity.id
_entity.type
_entity.pdbx_description
1 polymer ?
#
loop_
_entity_poly.entity_id
_entity_poly.type
_entity_poly.pdbx_seq_one_letter_code
_entity_poly.pdbx_strand_id
1 'polypeptide(L)'
;MHATYAEKGLRIMGFPCNQFGNQEPGTEAEIKTFAEGYKAEFDLFSKIDVNGDDAHPLWKWMKEQPKGAGFLGNNIKWNFTKFLIDREGQVVKRYSPMDNPSVSHLYTFPLFVIRMHINTLQ
;
A
#
# COMPACT_ATOMS: atom_id res chain seq x y z
N MET A 1 -6.76 10.20 -7.13
CA MET A 1 -5.56 10.55 -6.33
C MET A 1 -4.33 10.62 -7.21
N HIS A 2 -3.90 9.52 -7.85
CA HIS A 2 -2.70 9.54 -8.71
C HIS A 2 -2.75 10.61 -9.80
N ALA A 3 -3.74 10.55 -10.71
CA ALA A 3 -3.91 11.51 -11.80
C ALA A 3 -3.89 13.00 -11.39
N THR A 4 -4.26 13.31 -10.14
CA THR A 4 -4.30 14.70 -9.62
C THR A 4 -2.96 15.16 -9.04
N TYR A 5 -2.11 14.24 -8.55
CA TYR A 5 -0.91 14.56 -7.78
C TYR A 5 0.38 13.96 -8.36
N ALA A 6 0.30 13.16 -9.42
CA ALA A 6 1.45 12.50 -10.05
C ALA A 6 2.51 13.51 -10.52
N GLU A 7 2.07 14.61 -11.15
CA GLU A 7 2.94 15.72 -11.59
C GLU A 7 3.58 16.47 -10.42
N LYS A 8 2.94 16.45 -9.25
CA LYS A 8 3.49 17.00 -8.00
C LYS A 8 4.48 16.04 -7.33
N GLY A 9 4.75 14.89 -7.94
CA GLY A 9 5.68 13.89 -7.45
C GLY A 9 5.04 12.81 -6.58
N LEU A 10 3.71 12.70 -6.55
CA LEU A 10 3.07 11.54 -5.92
C LEU A 10 3.44 10.28 -6.71
N ARG A 11 3.77 9.21 -5.98
CA ARG A 11 3.87 7.85 -6.53
C ARG A 11 3.02 6.91 -5.69
N ILE A 12 2.43 5.92 -6.34
CA ILE A 12 1.68 4.87 -5.65
C ILE A 12 2.35 3.56 -5.97
N MET A 13 2.62 2.77 -4.93
CA MET A 13 3.17 1.42 -5.06
C MET A 13 2.14 0.42 -4.54
N GLY A 14 1.72 -0.49 -5.42
CA GLY A 14 0.78 -1.57 -5.13
C GLY A 14 1.50 -2.88 -4.84
N PHE A 15 1.27 -3.46 -3.67
CA PHE A 15 1.80 -4.77 -3.30
C PHE A 15 0.64 -5.76 -3.09
N PRO A 16 0.45 -6.73 -3.98
CA PRO A 16 -0.52 -7.82 -3.79
C PRO A 16 -0.12 -8.68 -2.59
N CYS A 17 -1.12 -9.16 -1.83
CA CYS A 17 -0.90 -10.01 -0.65
C CYS A 17 -2.09 -10.94 -0.42
N ASN A 18 -1.84 -12.22 -0.15
CA ASN A 18 -2.90 -13.22 0.03
C ASN A 18 -3.18 -13.60 1.49
N GLN A 19 -2.53 -12.96 2.47
CA GLN A 19 -2.61 -13.34 3.89
C GLN A 19 -3.97 -13.03 4.55
N PHE A 20 -4.91 -12.37 3.85
CA PHE A 20 -6.17 -11.88 4.40
C PHE A 20 -7.36 -12.47 3.66
N GLY A 21 -7.94 -13.54 4.22
CA GLY A 21 -9.13 -14.19 3.67
C GLY A 21 -8.94 -14.82 2.29
N ASN A 22 -7.69 -15.11 1.89
CA ASN A 22 -7.34 -15.64 0.57
C ASN A 22 -7.92 -14.81 -0.60
N GLN A 23 -7.95 -13.47 -0.46
CA GLN A 23 -8.57 -12.57 -1.44
C GLN A 23 -7.67 -12.23 -2.65
N GLU A 24 -6.43 -12.72 -2.68
CA GLU A 24 -5.51 -12.58 -3.83
C GLU A 24 -4.88 -13.94 -4.22
N PRO A 25 -5.70 -14.96 -4.56
CA PRO A 25 -5.22 -16.31 -4.82
C PRO A 25 -4.52 -16.43 -6.17
N GLY A 26 -4.82 -15.53 -7.12
CA GLY A 26 -4.32 -15.57 -8.50
C GLY A 26 -2.80 -15.43 -8.61
N THR A 27 -2.26 -15.88 -9.73
CA THR A 27 -0.86 -15.71 -10.14
C THR A 27 -0.52 -14.24 -10.39
N GLU A 28 0.77 -13.90 -10.40
CA GLU A 28 1.20 -12.52 -10.69
C GLU A 28 0.76 -12.03 -12.08
N ALA A 29 0.69 -12.95 -13.06
CA ALA A 29 0.19 -12.63 -14.40
C ALA A 29 -1.30 -12.25 -14.37
N GLU A 30 -2.13 -13.02 -13.65
CA GLU A 30 -3.56 -12.72 -13.49
C GLU A 30 -3.79 -11.41 -12.75
N ILE A 31 -3.01 -11.14 -11.69
CA ILE A 31 -3.07 -9.89 -10.93
C ILE A 31 -2.70 -8.69 -11.82
N LYS A 32 -1.66 -8.83 -12.65
CA LYS A 32 -1.24 -7.79 -13.59
C LYS A 32 -2.34 -7.49 -14.62
N THR A 33 -2.89 -8.52 -15.26
CA THR A 33 -3.98 -8.37 -16.22
C THR A 33 -5.22 -7.73 -15.58
N PHE A 34 -5.55 -8.11 -14.34
CA PHE A 34 -6.63 -7.48 -13.60
C PHE A 34 -6.36 -5.98 -13.39
N ALA A 35 -5.17 -5.61 -12.92
CA ALA A 35 -4.79 -4.21 -12.69
C ALA A 35 -4.79 -3.35 -13.96
N GLU A 36 -4.42 -3.92 -15.11
CA GLU A 36 -4.49 -3.27 -16.43
C GLU A 36 -5.93 -2.84 -16.78
N GLY A 37 -6.93 -3.63 -16.37
CA GLY A 37 -8.35 -3.32 -16.55
C GLY A 37 -8.81 -2.03 -15.85
N TYR A 38 -8.12 -1.62 -14.78
CA TYR A 38 -8.41 -0.40 -14.03
C TYR A 38 -7.68 0.83 -14.54
N LYS A 39 -6.90 0.72 -15.63
CA LYS A 39 -5.98 1.77 -16.11
C LYS A 39 -5.14 2.34 -14.97
N ALA A 40 -4.66 1.44 -14.11
CA ALA A 40 -3.91 1.77 -12.93
C ALA A 40 -2.61 2.51 -13.29
N GLU A 41 -2.58 3.81 -13.05
CA GLU A 41 -1.34 4.60 -13.12
C GLU A 41 -0.56 4.45 -11.80
N PHE A 42 -0.14 3.24 -11.45
CA PHE A 42 0.68 3.02 -10.26
C PHE A 42 1.63 1.84 -10.48
N ASP A 43 2.72 1.84 -9.73
CA ASP A 43 3.72 0.78 -9.81
C ASP A 43 3.20 -0.45 -9.08
N LEU A 44 2.87 -1.51 -9.83
CA LEU A 44 2.44 -2.79 -9.28
C LEU A 44 3.65 -3.72 -9.13
N PHE A 45 3.83 -4.27 -7.93
CA PHE A 45 4.92 -5.19 -7.59
C PHE A 45 4.45 -6.63 -7.52
N SER A 46 5.42 -7.56 -7.44
CA SER A 46 5.19 -8.96 -7.14
C SER A 46 4.43 -9.17 -5.82
N LYS A 47 3.78 -10.33 -5.70
CA LYS A 47 3.03 -10.71 -4.51
C LYS A 47 3.99 -10.93 -3.35
N ILE A 48 3.63 -10.43 -2.17
CA ILE A 48 4.46 -10.55 -0.97
C ILE A 48 3.63 -10.86 0.28
N ASP A 49 4.32 -11.35 1.30
CA ASP A 49 3.82 -11.38 2.66
C ASP A 49 4.13 -10.07 3.39
N VAL A 50 3.19 -9.62 4.22
CA VAL A 50 3.28 -8.36 4.97
C VAL A 50 3.28 -8.57 6.48
N ASN A 51 2.91 -9.77 6.93
CA ASN A 51 2.94 -10.23 8.31
C ASN A 51 3.74 -11.54 8.44
N GLY A 52 4.15 -11.85 9.67
CA GLY A 52 4.94 -13.04 9.97
C GLY A 52 6.43 -12.88 9.65
N ASP A 53 7.16 -14.00 9.81
CA ASP A 53 8.61 -14.05 9.67
C ASP A 53 9.06 -13.88 8.22
N ASP A 54 8.23 -14.31 7.27
CA ASP A 54 8.49 -14.17 5.82
C ASP A 54 8.04 -12.80 5.26
N ALA A 55 7.54 -11.90 6.11
CA ALA A 55 7.12 -10.58 5.67
C ALA A 55 8.26 -9.83 4.97
N HIS A 56 7.94 -9.19 3.84
CA HIS A 56 8.90 -8.40 3.07
C HIS A 56 9.57 -7.33 3.96
N PRO A 57 10.90 -7.14 3.88
CA PRO A 57 11.63 -6.23 4.77
C PRO A 57 11.07 -4.81 4.83
N LEU A 58 10.65 -4.26 3.68
CA LEU A 58 9.98 -2.95 3.62
C LEU A 58 8.74 -2.88 4.52
N TRP A 59 7.91 -3.93 4.55
CA TRP A 59 6.70 -3.97 5.36
C TRP A 59 7.00 -4.17 6.84
N LYS A 60 8.04 -4.93 7.19
CA LYS A 60 8.55 -4.99 8.56
C LYS A 60 8.98 -3.60 9.04
N TRP A 61 9.85 -2.96 8.26
CA TRP A 61 10.37 -1.62 8.57
C TRP A 61 9.25 -0.57 8.72
N MET A 62 8.28 -0.53 7.79
CA MET A 62 7.17 0.43 7.86
C MET A 62 6.33 0.24 9.13
N LYS A 63 6.03 -0.99 9.52
CA LYS A 63 5.22 -1.33 10.71
C LYS A 63 5.92 -0.96 12.02
N GLU A 64 7.25 -0.88 12.02
CA GLU A 64 8.07 -0.56 13.18
C GLU A 64 8.29 0.96 13.36
N GLN A 65 8.04 1.77 12.33
CA GLN A 65 8.19 3.22 12.44
C GLN A 65 7.19 3.82 13.43
N PRO A 66 7.55 4.89 14.18
CA PRO A 66 6.65 5.51 15.15
C PRO A 66 5.28 5.94 14.59
N LYS A 67 5.25 6.40 13.34
CA LYS A 67 4.02 6.79 12.62
C LYS A 67 3.40 5.66 11.79
N GLY A 68 4.07 4.52 11.73
CA GLY A 68 3.62 3.30 11.07
C GLY A 68 3.05 2.25 12.03
N ALA A 69 3.26 2.44 13.34
CA ALA A 69 2.73 1.57 14.38
C ALA A 69 1.19 1.51 14.34
N GLY A 70 0.65 0.33 14.59
CA GLY A 70 -0.79 0.12 14.70
C GLY A 70 -1.28 0.40 16.11
N PHE A 71 -2.55 0.78 16.27
CA PHE A 71 -3.13 1.04 17.60
C PHE A 71 -3.15 -0.22 18.49
N LEU A 72 -3.40 -1.40 17.90
CA LEU A 72 -3.41 -2.70 18.58
C LEU A 72 -2.36 -3.63 17.96
N GLY A 73 -1.10 -3.32 18.22
CA GLY A 73 0.05 -4.02 17.67
C GLY A 73 0.30 -3.71 16.19
N ASN A 74 1.50 -4.01 15.73
CA ASN A 74 1.99 -3.47 14.46
C ASN A 74 1.58 -4.26 13.22
N ASN A 75 1.09 -5.50 13.38
CA ASN A 75 0.63 -6.32 12.25
C ASN A 75 -0.44 -5.62 11.41
N ILE A 76 -0.38 -5.85 10.10
CA ILE A 76 -1.42 -5.42 9.16
C ILE A 76 -2.67 -6.24 9.46
N LYS A 77 -3.80 -5.58 9.64
CA LYS A 77 -5.03 -6.23 10.10
C LYS A 77 -5.89 -6.72 8.95
N TRP A 78 -5.85 -6.01 7.82
CA TRP A 78 -6.67 -6.31 6.67
C TRP A 78 -6.15 -5.60 5.41
N ASN A 79 -6.77 -5.96 4.29
CA ASN A 79 -6.61 -5.41 2.95
C ASN A 79 -6.72 -3.90 2.90
N PHE A 80 -5.99 -3.29 1.98
CA PHE A 80 -5.95 -1.83 1.81
C PHE A 80 -5.45 -1.04 3.02
N THR A 81 -4.57 -1.59 3.86
CA THR A 81 -3.75 -0.71 4.71
C THR A 81 -2.82 0.13 3.83
N LYS A 82 -2.65 1.42 4.16
CA LYS A 82 -1.79 2.33 3.39
C LYS A 82 -0.74 2.97 4.28
N PHE A 83 0.45 3.19 3.75
CA PHE A 83 1.51 3.97 4.38
C PHE A 83 1.86 5.17 3.50
N LEU A 84 2.09 6.28 4.18
CA LEU A 84 2.52 7.55 3.61
C LEU A 84 3.99 7.72 3.89
N ILE A 85 4.79 7.85 2.84
CA ILE A 85 6.23 8.07 2.94
C ILE A 85 6.54 9.43 2.31
N ASP A 86 7.36 10.25 2.97
CA ASP A 86 7.85 11.51 2.42
C ASP A 86 9.06 11.31 1.48
N ARG A 87 9.63 12.40 0.96
CA ARG A 87 10.77 12.36 0.04
C ARG A 87 12.06 11.91 0.74
N GLU A 88 12.12 12.11 2.04
CA GLU A 88 13.23 11.74 2.90
C GLU A 88 13.15 10.25 3.32
N GLY A 89 12.14 9.53 2.82
CA GLY A 89 11.96 8.11 3.04
C GLY A 89 11.40 7.78 4.43
N GLN A 90 10.77 8.74 5.12
CA GLN A 90 10.22 8.54 6.46
C GLN A 90 8.73 8.21 6.39
N VAL A 91 8.28 7.29 7.27
CA VAL A 91 6.84 7.04 7.43
C VAL A 91 6.20 8.25 8.10
N VAL A 92 5.32 8.93 7.39
CA VAL A 92 4.55 10.08 7.87
C VAL A 92 3.27 9.61 8.57
N LYS A 93 2.61 8.59 8.00
CA LYS A 93 1.32 8.10 8.50
C LYS A 93 0.95 6.71 8.00
N ARG A 94 0.32 5.93 8.86
CA ARG A 94 -0.43 4.70 8.51
C ARG A 94 -1.93 4.99 8.48
N TYR A 95 -2.61 4.45 7.46
CA TYR A 95 -4.04 4.55 7.24
C TYR A 95 -4.70 3.16 7.29
N SER A 96 -5.85 3.09 7.95
CA SER A 96 -6.68 1.90 8.02
C SER A 96 -7.31 1.55 6.65
N PRO A 97 -7.85 0.34 6.49
CA PRO A 97 -8.64 -0.04 5.31
C PRO A 97 -9.77 0.94 4.99
N MET A 98 -10.49 1.40 6.02
CA MET A 98 -11.65 2.29 5.91
C MET A 98 -11.27 3.76 5.76
N ASP A 99 -10.01 4.11 6.04
CA ASP A 99 -9.55 5.47 5.88
C ASP A 99 -9.44 5.78 4.38
N ASN A 100 -10.26 6.73 3.94
CA ASN A 100 -9.97 7.46 2.72
C ASN A 100 -8.69 8.26 2.96
N PRO A 101 -7.67 8.17 2.10
CA PRO A 101 -6.53 9.06 2.17
C PRO A 101 -7.04 10.47 1.86
N SER A 102 -7.50 11.19 2.89
CA SER A 102 -7.92 12.57 2.76
C SER A 102 -6.69 13.39 2.44
N VAL A 103 -6.75 14.03 1.28
CA VAL A 103 -5.68 14.71 0.56
C VAL A 103 -5.07 15.89 1.33
N SER A 104 -5.67 16.32 2.44
CA SER A 104 -5.27 17.49 3.21
C SER A 104 -3.82 17.49 3.71
N HIS A 105 -3.17 16.33 3.82
CA HIS A 105 -1.75 16.23 4.21
C HIS A 105 -0.78 16.13 3.01
N LEU A 106 -1.29 15.98 1.77
CA LEU A 106 -0.46 15.82 0.56
C LEU A 106 0.08 17.16 0.02
N TYR A 107 -0.36 18.30 0.56
CA TYR A 107 -0.03 19.62 0.03
C TYR A 107 1.37 20.12 0.43
N THR A 108 1.99 19.50 1.44
CA THR A 108 3.21 20.06 2.04
C THR A 108 4.48 19.37 1.56
N PHE A 109 4.42 18.08 1.18
CA PHE A 109 5.60 17.33 0.74
C PHE A 109 5.22 16.29 -0.31
N PRO A 110 6.05 16.06 -1.33
CA PRO A 110 5.73 15.07 -2.36
C PRO A 110 5.95 13.68 -1.79
N LEU A 111 5.12 12.73 -2.22
CA LEU A 111 4.72 11.67 -1.31
C LEU A 111 4.65 10.33 -2.04
N PHE A 112 5.13 9.27 -1.41
CA PHE A 112 4.85 7.91 -1.84
C PHE A 112 3.70 7.37 -1.01
N VAL A 113 2.70 6.80 -1.68
CA VAL A 113 1.65 6.02 -1.01
C VAL A 113 1.92 4.55 -1.31
N ILE A 114 2.35 3.82 -0.29
CA ILE A 114 2.43 2.37 -0.36
C ILE A 114 1.08 1.82 0.04
N ARG A 115 0.43 1.12 -0.90
CA ARG A 115 -0.90 0.55 -0.72
C ARG A 115 -0.83 -0.95 -0.90
N MET A 116 -1.45 -1.67 0.03
CA MET A 116 -1.84 -3.06 -0.24
C MET A 116 -2.98 -3.05 -1.25
N HIS A 117 -2.76 -3.60 -2.44
CA HIS A 117 -3.78 -3.70 -3.48
C HIS A 117 -4.40 -5.09 -3.42
N ILE A 118 -5.74 -5.19 -3.49
CA ILE A 118 -6.48 -6.43 -3.69
C ILE A 118 -7.71 -6.17 -4.55
N ASN A 119 -8.00 -7.08 -5.49
CA ASN A 119 -9.30 -7.75 -5.70
C ASN A 119 -9.34 -8.47 -7.06
N THR A 120 -8.54 -9.51 -7.32
CA THR A 120 -8.82 -10.37 -8.49
C THR A 120 -10.18 -11.09 -8.44
N LEU A 121 -10.96 -10.92 -7.36
CA LEU A 121 -12.28 -11.50 -7.13
C LEU A 121 -13.33 -10.43 -6.76
N GLN A 122 -13.59 -9.46 -7.65
CA GLN A 122 -14.90 -8.77 -7.76
C GLN A 122 -15.18 -8.41 -9.22
#